data_AF-A0A0X8GML6-F1
#
_entry.id   AF-A0A0X8GML6-F1
#
_cell.length_a   1.000
_cell.length_b   1.000
_cell.length_c   1.000
_cell.angle_alpha   90.00
_cell.angle_beta   90.00
_cell.angle_gamma   90.00
#
_symmetry.space_group_name_H-M   'P 1'
#
loop_
_entity.id
_entity.type
_entity.pdbx_description
1 polymer ?
#
loop_
_entity_poly.entity_id
_entity_poly.type
_entity_poly.pdbx_seq_one_letter_code
_entity_poly.pdbx_strand_id
1 'polypeptide(L)'
;MNLEALKEQLRPWLLVSTWDSGHSLDERRFHKALHGVFSVLGTAIPTDDFRQVMIELLNELYPTQDSIDRSARIESFVNVAERIGLYLHGARIL
;
A
#
# COMPACT_ATOMS: atom_id res chain seq x y z
N MET A 1 4.45 11.29 9.33
CA MET A 1 3.07 10.77 9.28
C MET A 1 2.88 9.66 10.31
N ASN A 2 1.65 9.25 10.62
CA ASN A 2 1.41 8.13 11.52
C ASN A 2 1.63 6.78 10.80
N LEU A 3 2.85 6.23 10.92
CA LEU A 3 3.25 4.98 10.26
C LEU A 3 2.51 3.76 10.81
N GLU A 4 2.16 3.74 12.10
CA GLU A 4 1.39 2.65 12.71
C GLU A 4 -0.02 2.58 12.12
N ALA A 5 -0.69 3.73 11.97
CA ALA A 5 -1.99 3.78 11.31
C ALA A 5 -1.89 3.35 9.83
N LEU A 6 -0.83 3.73 9.11
CA LEU A 6 -0.60 3.26 7.74
C LEU A 6 -0.45 1.73 7.69
N LYS A 7 0.31 1.18 8.62
CA LYS A 7 0.55 -0.26 8.79
C LYS A 7 -0.73 -1.02 9.09
N GLU A 8 -1.55 -0.52 10.01
CA GLU A 8 -2.85 -1.11 10.35
C GLU A 8 -3.80 -1.19 9.15
N GLN A 9 -3.82 -0.15 8.31
CA GLN A 9 -4.69 -0.12 7.14
C GLN A 9 -4.19 -1.02 6.00
N LEU A 10 -2.87 -1.18 5.83
CA LEU A 10 -2.28 -2.00 4.77
C LEU A 10 -2.22 -3.50 5.11
N ARG A 11 -2.10 -3.84 6.40
CA ARG A 11 -1.94 -5.22 6.87
C ARG A 11 -3.01 -6.19 6.36
N PRO A 12 -4.32 -5.88 6.31
CA PRO A 12 -5.35 -6.81 5.83
C PRO A 12 -5.17 -7.23 4.36
N TRP A 13 -4.60 -6.36 3.53
CA TRP A 13 -4.30 -6.67 2.13
C TRP A 13 -3.04 -7.55 2.02
N LEU A 14 -1.96 -7.16 2.71
CA LEU A 14 -0.68 -7.86 2.64
C LEU A 14 -0.66 -9.21 3.37
N LEU A 15 -1.62 -9.47 4.27
CA LEU A 15 -1.76 -10.75 4.97
C LEU A 15 -2.06 -11.92 4.01
N VAL A 16 -2.65 -11.63 2.85
CA VAL A 16 -3.01 -12.67 1.87
C VAL A 16 -1.82 -12.94 0.96
N SER A 17 -1.37 -14.19 0.87
CA SER A 17 -0.14 -14.55 0.12
C SER A 17 -0.21 -14.28 -1.39
N THR A 18 -1.40 -14.02 -1.93
CA THR A 18 -1.62 -13.65 -3.34
C THR A 18 -1.69 -12.15 -3.54
N TRP A 19 -1.34 -11.31 -2.55
CA TRP A 19 -1.50 -9.84 -2.59
C TRP A 19 -0.95 -9.16 -3.86
N ASP A 20 -0.03 -9.81 -4.55
CA ASP A 20 0.69 -9.36 -5.75
C ASP A 20 0.48 -10.25 -6.99
N SER A 21 -0.54 -11.12 -7.01
CA SER A 21 -0.72 -12.10 -8.09
C SER A 21 -1.23 -11.50 -9.41
N GLY A 22 -1.66 -10.23 -9.40
CA GLY A 22 -2.32 -9.57 -10.53
C GLY A 22 -3.79 -9.98 -10.73
N HIS A 23 -4.36 -10.78 -9.82
CA HIS A 23 -5.77 -11.13 -9.88
C HIS A 23 -6.64 -9.95 -9.42
N SER A 24 -7.78 -9.73 -10.08
CA SER A 24 -8.70 -8.61 -9.81
C SER A 24 -9.18 -8.52 -8.35
N LEU A 25 -9.25 -9.65 -7.63
CA LEU A 25 -9.58 -9.66 -6.20
C LEU A 25 -8.47 -9.08 -5.33
N ASP A 26 -7.21 -9.27 -5.70
CA ASP A 26 -6.07 -8.71 -4.97
C ASP A 26 -6.01 -7.20 -5.17
N GLU A 27 -6.23 -6.74 -6.41
CA GLU A 27 -6.39 -5.31 -6.71
C GLU A 27 -7.54 -4.68 -5.91
N ARG A 28 -8.69 -5.35 -5.78
CA ARG A 28 -9.81 -4.86 -4.96
C ARG A 28 -9.44 -4.73 -3.48
N ARG A 29 -8.67 -5.68 -2.94
CA ARG A 29 -8.18 -5.60 -1.55
C ARG A 29 -7.21 -4.43 -1.37
N PHE A 30 -6.30 -4.24 -2.33
CA PHE A 30 -5.40 -3.09 -2.36
C PHE A 30 -6.17 -1.76 -2.34
N HIS A 31 -7.13 -1.58 -3.25
CA HIS A 31 -7.94 -0.35 -3.30
C HIS A 31 -8.76 -0.14 -2.01
N LYS A 32 -9.26 -1.21 -1.39
CA LYS A 32 -9.96 -1.12 -0.10
C LYS A 32 -9.03 -0.67 1.03
N ALA A 33 -7.81 -1.22 1.10
CA ALA A 33 -6.80 -0.78 2.05
C ALA A 33 -6.43 0.70 1.82
N LEU A 34 -6.22 1.08 0.56
CA LEU A 34 -5.86 2.45 0.18
C LEU A 34 -6.98 3.46 0.51
N HIS A 35 -8.24 3.08 0.31
CA HIS A 35 -9.38 3.89 0.76
C HIS A 35 -9.34 4.09 2.29
N GLY A 36 -9.05 3.04 3.07
CA GLY A 36 -8.90 3.15 4.52
C GLY A 36 -7.77 4.11 4.92
N VAL A 37 -6.61 3.93 4.29
CA VAL A 37 -5.45 4.81 4.43
C VAL A 37 -5.83 6.27 4.20
N PHE A 38 -6.44 6.60 3.06
CA PHE A 38 -6.79 7.98 2.72
C PHE A 38 -7.93 8.56 3.58
N SER A 39 -8.81 7.71 4.08
CA SER A 39 -9.88 8.14 5.01
C SER A 39 -9.32 8.54 6.37
N VAL A 40 -8.23 7.90 6.82
CA VAL A 40 -7.64 8.12 8.15
C VAL A 40 -6.51 9.15 8.11
N LEU A 41 -5.63 9.08 7.10
CA LEU A 41 -4.38 9.84 7.02
C LEU A 41 -4.40 10.96 5.98
N GLY A 42 -5.46 11.04 5.17
CA GLY A 42 -5.52 11.94 4.02
C GLY A 42 -4.76 11.39 2.80
N THR A 43 -4.79 12.13 1.69
CA THR A 43 -4.24 11.67 0.39
C THR A 43 -2.79 12.05 0.17
N ALA A 44 -2.23 12.94 0.98
CA ALA A 44 -0.85 13.45 0.86
C ALA A 44 0.13 12.59 1.67
N ILE A 45 0.33 11.35 1.22
CA ILE A 45 1.17 10.34 1.89
C ILE A 45 2.46 10.19 1.08
N PRO A 46 3.67 10.41 1.65
CA PRO A 46 4.92 10.21 0.93
C PRO A 46 5.08 8.75 0.50
N THR A 47 5.61 8.57 -0.72
CA THR A 47 5.90 7.24 -1.30
C THR A 47 6.88 6.44 -0.44
N ASP A 48 7.82 7.13 0.22
CA ASP A 48 8.82 6.50 1.08
C ASP A 48 8.19 5.86 2.31
N ASP A 49 7.18 6.51 2.91
CA ASP A 49 6.43 5.97 4.05
C ASP A 49 5.63 4.71 3.63
N PHE A 50 4.97 4.75 2.45
CA PHE A 50 4.30 3.57 1.89
C PHE A 50 5.28 2.40 1.68
N ARG A 51 6.40 2.67 1.02
CA ARG A 51 7.42 1.67 0.71
C ARG A 51 7.97 1.04 1.98
N GLN A 52 8.35 1.87 2.96
CA GLN A 52 8.90 1.40 4.23
C GLN A 52 7.90 0.48 4.94
N VAL A 53 6.64 0.90 5.11
CA VAL A 53 5.62 0.11 5.80
C VAL A 53 5.33 -1.20 5.07
N MET A 54 5.29 -1.20 3.73
CA MET A 54 5.12 -2.42 2.96
C MET A 54 6.28 -3.41 3.17
N ILE A 55 7.52 -2.94 3.16
CA ILE A 55 8.71 -3.78 3.41
C ILE A 55 8.64 -4.38 4.82
N GLU A 56 8.37 -3.54 5.82
CA GLU A 56 8.24 -4.00 7.22
C GLU A 56 7.16 -5.07 7.37
N LEU A 57 5.95 -4.83 6.84
CA LEU A 57 4.86 -5.80 6.90
C LEU A 57 5.18 -7.10 6.17
N LEU A 58 5.79 -7.04 4.98
CA LEU A 58 6.13 -8.24 4.23
C LEU A 58 7.23 -9.06 4.92
N ASN A 59 8.17 -8.40 5.59
CA ASN A 59 9.19 -9.09 6.40
C ASN A 59 8.57 -9.74 7.64
N GLU A 60 7.57 -9.11 8.27
CA GLU A 60 6.82 -9.71 9.39
C GLU A 60 5.96 -10.91 8.96
N LEU A 61 5.25 -10.78 7.85
CA LEU A 61 4.25 -11.75 7.40
C LEU A 61 4.88 -12.94 6.69
N TYR A 62 6.02 -12.73 6.04
CA TYR A 62 6.67 -13.71 5.17
C TYR A 62 8.20 -13.64 5.32
N PRO A 63 8.74 -14.00 6.50
CA PRO A 63 10.15 -13.80 6.86
C PRO A 63 11.15 -14.65 6.06
N THR A 64 10.68 -15.70 5.38
CA THR A 64 11.53 -16.66 4.63
C THR A 64 11.58 -16.40 3.13
N GLN A 65 10.88 -15.39 2.64
CA GLN A 65 10.85 -15.01 1.22
C GLN A 65 11.76 -13.78 1.02
N ASP A 66 12.63 -13.84 0.00
CA ASP A 66 13.65 -12.82 -0.24
C ASP A 66 13.05 -11.44 -0.56
N SER A 67 13.65 -10.39 0.00
CA SER A 67 13.22 -9.00 -0.17
C SER A 67 13.45 -8.47 -1.60
N ILE A 68 14.48 -8.99 -2.28
CA ILE A 68 14.84 -8.60 -3.66
C ILE A 68 13.70 -8.94 -4.63
N ASP A 69 13.06 -10.10 -4.46
CA ASP A 69 11.96 -10.59 -5.32
C ASP A 69 10.69 -9.74 -5.26
N ARG A 70 10.56 -8.90 -4.22
CA ARG A 70 9.37 -8.07 -3.98
C ARG A 70 9.56 -6.61 -4.35
N SER A 71 10.79 -6.13 -4.48
CA SER A 71 11.10 -4.70 -4.69
C SER A 71 10.30 -4.08 -5.84
N ALA A 72 10.34 -4.69 -7.03
CA ALA A 72 9.59 -4.22 -8.19
C ALA A 72 8.06 -4.24 -7.97
N ARG A 73 7.56 -5.23 -7.23
CA ARG A 73 6.13 -5.36 -6.93
C ARG A 73 5.67 -4.27 -5.95
N ILE A 74 6.47 -4.02 -4.91
CA ILE A 74 6.25 -2.93 -3.95
C ILE A 74 6.21 -1.59 -4.70
N GLU A 75 7.22 -1.29 -5.53
CA GLU A 75 7.24 -0.04 -6.29
C GLU A 75 6.01 0.14 -7.18
N SER A 76 5.54 -0.94 -7.83
CA SER A 76 4.32 -0.88 -8.64
C SER A 76 3.11 -0.40 -7.82
N PHE A 77 2.90 -0.95 -6.62
CA PHE A 77 1.78 -0.55 -5.76
C PHE A 77 1.97 0.84 -5.13
N VAL A 78 3.20 1.22 -4.76
CA VAL A 78 3.51 2.56 -4.25
C VAL A 78 3.19 3.62 -5.31
N ASN A 79 3.61 3.39 -6.56
CA ASN A 79 3.32 4.30 -7.68
C ASN A 79 1.81 4.41 -7.96
N VAL A 80 1.06 3.31 -7.84
CA VAL A 80 -0.40 3.37 -7.99
C VAL A 80 -1.03 4.15 -6.85
N ALA A 81 -0.59 3.94 -5.60
CA ALA A 81 -1.08 4.67 -4.45
C ALA A 81 -0.85 6.19 -4.59
N GLU A 82 0.35 6.59 -5.00
CA GLU A 82 0.69 8.00 -5.27
C GLU A 82 -0.23 8.61 -6.34
N ARG A 83 -0.38 7.94 -7.49
CA ARG A 83 -1.22 8.43 -8.60
C ARG A 83 -2.67 8.62 -8.17
N ILE A 84 -3.23 7.68 -7.41
CA ILE A 84 -4.59 7.79 -6.88
C ILE A 84 -4.67 8.94 -5.87
N GLY A 85 -3.69 9.06 -4.97
CA GLY A 85 -3.60 10.13 -3.99
C GLY A 85 -3.59 11.51 -4.65
N LEU A 86 -2.76 11.70 -5.67
CA LEU A 86 -2.67 12.92 -6.46
C LEU A 86 -3.99 13.25 -7.18
N TYR A 87 -4.61 12.26 -7.81
CA TYR A 87 -5.90 12.43 -8.48
C TYR A 87 -6.99 12.88 -7.50
N LEU A 88 -7.10 12.20 -6.35
CA LEU A 88 -8.10 12.55 -5.33
C LEU A 88 -7.82 13.90 -4.67
N HIS A 89 -6.55 14.25 -4.49
CA HIS A 89 -6.17 15.56 -3.98
C HIS A 89 -6.58 16.67 -4.96
N GLY A 90 -6.28 16.51 -6.26
CA GLY A 90 -6.67 17.46 -7.30
C GLY A 90 -8.19 17.56 -7.49
N ALA A 91 -8.90 16.44 -7.45
CA ALA A 91 -10.36 16.41 -7.55
C ALA A 91 -11.08 17.10 -6.37
N ARG A 92 -10.42 17.23 -5.22
CA ARG A 92 -10.96 17.91 -4.03
C ARG A 92 -10.80 19.44 -4.09
N ILE A 93 -10.05 19.96 -5.07
CA ILE A 93 -9.79 21.39 -5.27
C ILE A 93 -10.74 21.99 -6.33
N LEU A 94 -11.52 21.16 -7.03
CA LEU A 94 -12.57 21.55 -8.00
C LEU A 94 -13.96 21.58 -7.34
#